data_AF-A0A7U9S501-F1
#
_entry.id   AF-A0A7U9S501-F1
#
_cell.length_a   1.000
_cell.length_b   1.000
_cell.length_c   1.000
_cell.angle_alpha   90.00
_cell.angle_beta   90.00
_cell.angle_gamma   90.00
#
_symmetry.space_group_name_H-M   'P 1'
#
loop_
_entity.id
_entity.type
_entity.pdbx_description
1 polymer ?
#
loop_
_entity_poly.entity_id
_entity_poly.type
_entity_poly.pdbx_seq_one_letter_code
_entity_poly.pdbx_strand_id
1 'polypeptide(L)'
;MYQRIKNKLDMEIIKDFLESEQTNQNVVRRMEELTDILDGAYDGSRGAFDMGGYILFFGDIQTYENHISKIMEFYRLDKDLAEYSNTIEGTAGSTIQWREELYLLSSDDSLVLIYPENAEAV
;
A
#
# COMPACT_ATOMS: atom_id res chain seq x y z
N MET A 1 8.63 -8.33 -5.72
CA MET A 1 7.46 -9.10 -5.19
C MET A 1 6.49 -8.10 -4.57
N TYR A 2 5.17 -8.31 -4.66
CA TYR A 2 4.20 -7.46 -3.97
C TYR A 2 3.54 -8.21 -2.81
N GLN A 3 3.07 -7.48 -1.80
CA GLN A 3 2.45 -8.03 -0.59
C GLN A 3 1.03 -7.45 -0.43
N ARG A 4 0.11 -8.29 0.05
CA ARG A 4 -1.23 -7.88 0.47
C ARG A 4 -1.27 -7.92 1.99
N ILE A 5 -1.63 -6.82 2.62
CA ILE A 5 -1.63 -6.66 4.07
C ILE A 5 -3.06 -6.28 4.47
N LYS A 6 -3.77 -7.20 5.10
CA LYS A 6 -5.18 -7.01 5.43
C LYS A 6 -5.37 -6.41 6.81
N ASN A 7 -4.58 -6.85 7.79
CA ASN A 7 -4.74 -6.53 9.20
C ASN A 7 -3.37 -6.44 9.91
N LYS A 8 -3.40 -6.19 11.22
CA LYS A 8 -2.18 -6.13 12.03
C LYS A 8 -1.36 -7.41 12.05
N LEU A 9 -1.99 -8.59 12.04
CA LEU A 9 -1.26 -9.85 12.02
C LEU A 9 -0.40 -9.96 10.76
N ASP A 10 -0.95 -9.62 9.60
CA ASP A 10 -0.18 -9.58 8.36
C ASP A 10 1.00 -8.59 8.49
N MET A 11 0.76 -7.41 9.04
CA MET A 11 1.78 -6.38 9.23
C MET A 11 2.90 -6.85 10.17
N GLU A 12 2.56 -7.49 11.29
CA GLU A 12 3.51 -8.08 12.24
C GLU A 12 4.37 -9.16 11.56
N ILE A 13 3.77 -10.03 10.76
CA ILE A 13 4.48 -11.12 10.07
C ILE A 13 5.47 -10.57 9.02
N ILE A 14 5.08 -9.55 8.26
CA ILE A 14 5.94 -9.02 7.20
C ILE A 14 7.00 -8.03 7.70
N LYS A 15 6.93 -7.59 8.97
CA LYS A 15 7.80 -6.55 9.50
C LYS A 15 9.28 -6.92 9.39
N ASP A 16 9.64 -8.14 9.79
CA ASP A 16 11.02 -8.65 9.67
C ASP A 16 11.52 -8.63 8.22
N PHE A 17 10.62 -8.93 7.27
CA PHE A 17 10.94 -8.87 5.84
C PHE A 17 11.19 -7.43 5.38
N LEU A 18 10.32 -6.49 5.77
CA LEU A 18 10.46 -5.07 5.41
C LEU A 18 11.77 -4.47 5.95
N GLU A 19 12.16 -4.86 7.17
CA GLU A 19 13.44 -4.48 7.78
C GLU A 19 14.62 -5.07 7.02
N SER A 20 14.56 -6.35 6.61
CA SER A 20 15.63 -7.00 5.84
C SER A 20 15.87 -6.38 4.47
N GLU A 21 14.80 -5.89 3.84
CA GLU A 21 14.84 -5.20 2.54
C GLU A 21 15.22 -3.71 2.70
N GLN A 22 15.51 -3.23 3.91
CA GLN A 22 15.82 -1.83 4.20
C GLN A 22 14.73 -0.87 3.73
N THR A 23 13.46 -1.29 3.86
CA THR A 23 12.30 -0.44 3.53
C THR A 23 12.35 0.84 4.38
N ASN A 24 12.00 1.97 3.77
CA ASN A 24 12.00 3.25 4.47
C ASN A 24 11.07 3.20 5.70
N GLN A 25 11.61 3.56 6.87
CA GLN A 25 10.89 3.45 8.15
C GLN A 25 9.61 4.29 8.21
N ASN A 26 9.53 5.40 7.48
CA ASN A 26 8.30 6.20 7.38
C ASN A 26 7.20 5.44 6.62
N VAL A 27 7.58 4.62 5.64
CA VAL A 27 6.66 3.77 4.88
C VAL A 27 6.16 2.62 5.73
N VAL A 28 7.06 1.98 6.49
CA VAL A 28 6.69 0.93 7.46
C VAL A 28 5.69 1.47 8.48
N ARG A 29 6.01 2.61 9.10
CA ARG A 29 5.11 3.27 10.06
C ARG A 29 3.77 3.64 9.43
N ARG A 30 3.78 4.14 8.18
CA ARG A 30 2.54 4.48 7.49
C ARG A 30 1.66 3.26 7.24
N MET A 31 2.26 2.12 6.89
CA MET A 31 1.52 0.85 6.76
C MET A 31 0.93 0.40 8.09
N GLU A 32 1.67 0.51 9.21
CA GLU A 32 1.14 0.23 10.54
C GLU A 32 -0.09 1.10 10.85
N GLU A 33 0.02 2.42 10.63
CA GLU A 33 -1.10 3.36 10.82
C GLU A 33 -2.32 3.01 9.95
N LEU A 34 -2.10 2.63 8.69
CA LEU A 34 -3.19 2.21 7.79
C LEU A 34 -3.86 0.92 8.28
N THR A 35 -3.08 -0.07 8.75
CA THR A 35 -3.67 -1.29 9.33
C THR A 35 -4.43 -1.01 10.62
N ASP A 36 -3.95 -0.08 11.47
CA ASP A 36 -4.68 0.39 12.65
C ASP A 36 -6.05 0.97 12.29
N ILE A 37 -6.11 1.80 11.25
CA ILE A 37 -7.35 2.41 10.75
C ILE A 37 -8.32 1.33 10.26
N LEU A 38 -7.83 0.40 9.42
CA LEU A 38 -8.68 -0.64 8.85
C LEU A 38 -9.21 -1.60 9.91
N ASP A 39 -8.37 -2.04 10.86
CA ASP A 39 -8.80 -2.92 11.96
C ASP A 39 -9.74 -2.19 12.93
N GLY A 40 -9.54 -0.89 13.16
CA GLY A 40 -10.43 -0.08 13.98
C GLY A 40 -11.82 0.09 13.35
N ALA A 41 -11.91 0.14 12.02
CA ALA A 41 -13.16 0.33 11.29
C ALA A 41 -13.91 -0.99 11.01
N TYR A 42 -13.18 -2.07 10.70
CA TYR A 42 -13.74 -3.31 10.17
C TYR A 42 -13.39 -4.57 10.99
N ASP A 43 -12.86 -4.40 12.21
CA ASP A 43 -12.34 -5.44 13.11
C ASP A 43 -10.95 -5.99 12.72
N GLY A 44 -10.14 -6.30 13.74
CA GLY A 44 -8.77 -6.81 13.57
C GLY A 44 -8.70 -8.31 13.31
N SER A 45 -9.82 -9.02 13.41
CA SER A 45 -9.91 -10.46 13.15
C SER A 45 -10.27 -10.81 11.70
N ARG A 46 -10.30 -9.81 10.80
CA ARG A 46 -10.67 -9.95 9.38
C ARG A 46 -9.86 -11.05 8.69
N GLY A 47 -10.57 -12.09 8.27
CA GLY A 47 -10.09 -13.18 7.44
C GLY A 47 -10.29 -12.91 5.95
N ALA A 48 -10.09 -13.94 5.12
CA ALA A 48 -10.00 -13.79 3.66
C ALA A 48 -11.23 -13.14 3.00
N PHE A 49 -12.44 -13.43 3.50
CA PHE A 49 -13.71 -12.99 2.89
C PHE A 49 -14.32 -11.75 3.54
N ASP A 50 -13.72 -11.26 4.63
CA ASP A 50 -14.25 -10.08 5.31
C ASP A 50 -13.98 -8.80 4.52
N MET A 51 -14.92 -7.87 4.62
CA MET A 51 -14.87 -6.56 3.96
C MET A 51 -13.86 -5.62 4.63
N GLY A 52 -13.71 -4.43 4.07
CA GLY A 52 -12.84 -3.36 4.57
C GLY A 52 -11.52 -3.24 3.82
N GLY A 53 -11.34 -3.98 2.72
CA GLY A 53 -10.17 -3.78 1.87
C GLY A 53 -8.83 -4.24 2.46
N TYR A 54 -7.74 -3.77 1.84
CA TYR A 54 -6.36 -4.10 2.24
C TYR A 54 -5.34 -3.12 1.63
N ILE A 55 -4.11 -3.17 2.16
CA ILE A 55 -2.95 -2.49 1.58
C ILE A 55 -2.29 -3.43 0.56
N LEU A 56 -1.91 -2.88 -0.59
CA LEU A 56 -1.12 -3.53 -1.62
C LEU A 56 0.23 -2.83 -1.73
N PHE A 57 1.26 -3.48 -1.19
CA PHE A 57 2.61 -2.93 -1.07
C PHE A 57 3.53 -3.48 -2.16
N PHE A 58 4.31 -2.58 -2.77
CA PHE A 58 5.38 -2.88 -3.71
C PHE A 58 6.71 -2.43 -3.13
N GLY A 59 7.66 -3.35 -2.93
CA GLY A 59 8.96 -3.01 -2.34
C GLY A 59 9.91 -2.26 -3.28
N ASP A 60 9.70 -2.35 -4.60
CA ASP A 60 10.61 -1.80 -5.60
C ASP A 60 9.86 -1.33 -6.86
N ILE A 61 10.46 -0.36 -7.56
CA ILE A 61 9.89 0.30 -8.74
C ILE A 61 9.65 -0.72 -9.86
N GLN A 62 10.59 -1.63 -10.07
CA GLN A 62 10.53 -2.59 -11.17
C GLN A 62 9.36 -3.58 -11.01
N THR A 63 9.12 -4.07 -9.79
CA THR A 63 7.97 -4.92 -9.47
C THR A 63 6.68 -4.15 -9.69
N TYR A 64 6.61 -2.89 -9.24
CA TYR A 64 5.43 -2.04 -9.43
C TYR A 64 5.08 -1.90 -10.92
N GLU A 65 6.02 -1.42 -11.73
CA GLU A 65 5.81 -1.19 -13.17
C GLU A 65 5.41 -2.48 -13.92
N ASN A 66 6.00 -3.62 -13.54
CA ASN A 66 5.74 -4.91 -14.21
C ASN A 66 4.34 -5.49 -13.92
N HIS A 67 3.71 -5.10 -12.83
CA HIS A 67 2.50 -5.76 -12.33
C HIS A 67 1.30 -4.85 -12.16
N ILE A 68 1.48 -3.54 -11.99
CA ILE A 68 0.37 -2.64 -11.66
C ILE A 68 -0.72 -2.63 -12.73
N SER A 69 -0.36 -2.63 -14.01
CA SER A 69 -1.32 -2.62 -15.12
C SER A 69 -2.28 -3.81 -15.07
N LYS A 70 -1.78 -5.01 -14.76
CA LYS A 70 -2.59 -6.23 -14.63
C LYS A 70 -3.53 -6.16 -13.43
N ILE A 71 -3.09 -5.55 -12.34
CA ILE A 71 -3.88 -5.42 -11.12
C ILE A 71 -5.00 -4.40 -11.33
N MET A 72 -4.68 -3.24 -11.91
CA MET A 72 -5.67 -2.22 -12.25
C MET A 72 -6.73 -2.77 -13.21
N GLU A 73 -6.31 -3.50 -14.25
CA GLU A 73 -7.24 -4.15 -15.18
C GLU A 73 -8.14 -5.17 -14.46
N PHE A 74 -7.58 -5.99 -13.57
CA PHE A 74 -8.33 -7.00 -12.81
C PHE A 74 -9.41 -6.37 -11.92
N TYR A 75 -9.07 -5.28 -11.21
CA TYR A 75 -10.01 -4.54 -10.37
C TYR A 75 -10.86 -3.52 -11.14
N ARG A 76 -10.62 -3.37 -12.45
CA ARG A 76 -11.27 -2.37 -13.32
C ARG A 76 -11.10 -0.94 -12.80
N LEU A 77 -9.92 -0.64 -12.28
CA LEU A 77 -9.54 0.67 -11.78
C LEU A 77 -8.88 1.50 -12.88
N ASP A 78 -9.11 2.81 -12.84
CA ASP A 78 -8.37 3.79 -13.62
C ASP A 78 -7.39 4.51 -12.69
N LYS A 79 -6.11 4.54 -13.07
CA LYS A 79 -5.03 5.14 -12.27
C LYS A 79 -5.27 6.63 -12.02
N ASP A 80 -5.96 7.32 -12.93
CA ASP A 80 -6.18 8.76 -12.84
C ASP A 80 -7.40 9.10 -11.95
N LEU A 81 -8.07 8.08 -11.42
CA LEU A 81 -9.27 8.17 -10.59
C LEU A 81 -9.03 7.65 -9.17
N ALA A 82 -7.79 7.75 -8.67
CA ALA A 82 -7.54 7.56 -7.24
C ALA A 82 -8.35 8.58 -6.42
N GLU A 83 -9.03 8.12 -5.38
CA GLU A 83 -9.81 8.98 -4.48
C GLU A 83 -8.90 9.87 -3.62
N TYR A 84 -7.70 9.36 -3.36
CA TYR A 84 -6.64 10.05 -2.66
C TYR A 84 -5.30 9.57 -3.21
N SER A 85 -4.37 10.48 -3.42
CA SER A 85 -3.00 10.20 -3.85
C SER A 85 -2.06 11.18 -3.17
N ASN A 86 -1.04 10.67 -2.49
CA ASN A 86 -0.10 11.48 -1.74
C ASN A 86 1.31 10.87 -1.72
N THR A 87 2.31 11.70 -1.45
CA THR A 87 3.67 11.24 -1.15
C THR A 87 3.78 11.02 0.35
N ILE A 88 4.29 9.84 0.76
CA ILE A 88 4.49 9.48 2.17
C ILE A 88 5.51 10.44 2.79
N GLU A 89 5.15 11.00 3.95
CA GLU A 89 5.96 12.00 4.66
C GLU A 89 7.38 11.49 4.94
N GLY A 90 8.36 12.40 4.82
CA GLY A 90 9.76 12.07 5.06
C GLY A 90 10.41 11.22 3.96
N THR A 91 9.73 11.00 2.83
CA THR A 91 10.31 10.37 1.63
C THR A 91 10.52 11.34 0.46
N ALA A 92 9.94 12.55 0.52
CA ALA A 92 10.00 13.52 -0.57
C ALA A 92 11.41 14.05 -0.88
N GLY A 93 12.33 14.01 0.08
CA GLY A 93 13.71 14.51 -0.08
C GLY A 93 14.72 13.48 -0.57
N SER A 94 14.32 12.21 -0.76
CA SER A 94 15.21 11.15 -1.25
C SER A 94 15.06 10.92 -2.75
N THR A 95 16.07 10.31 -3.37
CA THR A 95 16.05 9.89 -4.78
C THR A 95 14.86 8.98 -5.10
N ILE A 96 14.46 8.17 -4.12
CA ILE A 96 13.25 7.35 -4.17
C ILE A 96 12.23 7.97 -3.22
N GLN A 97 11.10 8.41 -3.78
CA GLN A 97 9.93 8.83 -3.02
C GLN A 97 8.95 7.65 -2.92
N TRP A 98 8.03 7.71 -1.97
CA TRP A 98 7.01 6.68 -1.82
C TRP A 98 5.62 7.28 -1.95
N ARG A 99 4.78 6.65 -2.76
CA ARG A 99 3.41 7.07 -3.03
C ARG A 99 2.44 6.18 -2.25
N GLU A 100 1.36 6.80 -1.81
CA GLU A 100 0.18 6.16 -1.25
C GLU A 100 -1.04 6.60 -2.05
N GLU A 101 -1.79 5.64 -2.58
CA GLU A 101 -3.02 5.90 -3.31
C GLU A 101 -4.18 5.06 -2.78
N LEU A 102 -5.36 5.66 -2.69
CA LEU A 102 -6.58 4.99 -2.26
C LEU A 102 -7.53 4.84 -3.45
N TYR A 103 -7.97 3.62 -3.67
CA TYR A 103 -9.04 3.28 -4.60
C TYR A 103 -10.19 2.62 -3.86
N LEU A 104 -11.42 2.95 -4.21
CA LEU A 104 -12.61 2.25 -3.72
C LEU A 104 -12.96 1.13 -4.70
N LEU A 105 -13.00 -0.11 -4.21
CA LEU A 105 -13.42 -1.27 -4.99
C LEU A 105 -14.94 -1.42 -4.95
N SER A 106 -15.54 -1.06 -3.82
CA SER A 106 -16.99 -1.02 -3.60
C SER A 106 -17.32 -0.04 -2.46
N SER A 107 -18.58 -0.01 -2.01
CA SER A 107 -18.98 0.74 -0.82
C SER A 107 -18.28 0.28 0.46
N ASP A 108 -17.87 -0.99 0.51
CA ASP A 108 -17.39 -1.64 1.73
C ASP A 108 -15.94 -2.16 1.61
N ASP A 109 -15.30 -1.99 0.44
CA ASP A 109 -13.93 -2.44 0.19
C ASP A 109 -13.08 -1.37 -0.48
N SER A 110 -11.86 -1.21 0.02
CA SER A 110 -10.85 -0.30 -0.52
C SER A 110 -9.52 -1.00 -0.83
N LEU A 111 -8.76 -0.42 -1.75
CA LEU A 111 -7.40 -0.80 -2.06
C LEU A 111 -6.49 0.38 -1.75
N VAL A 112 -5.59 0.24 -0.78
CA VAL A 112 -4.55 1.23 -0.52
C VAL A 112 -3.26 0.74 -1.19
N LEU A 113 -2.85 1.42 -2.24
CA LEU A 113 -1.65 1.11 -3.00
C LEU A 113 -0.46 1.87 -2.41
N ILE A 114 0.64 1.17 -2.12
CA ILE A 114 1.89 1.78 -1.65
C ILE A 114 3.04 1.30 -2.53
N TYR A 115 3.77 2.23 -3.13
CA TYR A 115 4.85 1.91 -4.06
C TYR A 115 5.92 3.01 -4.10
N PRO A 116 7.17 2.66 -4.44
CA PRO A 116 8.23 3.62 -4.66
C PRO A 116 8.12 4.23 -6.06
N GLU A 117 8.58 5.48 -6.18
CA GLU A 117 8.68 6.22 -7.42
C GLU A 117 9.99 7.00 -7.44
N ASN A 118 10.58 7.22 -8.62
CA ASN A 118 11.74 8.10 -8.74
C ASN A 118 11.30 9.53 -8.46
N ALA A 119 12.04 10.26 -7.63
CA ALA A 119 11.83 11.70 -7.52
C ALA A 119 11.99 12.32 -8.91
N GLU A 120 10.97 13.04 -9.39
CA GLU A 120 11.11 13.82 -10.62
C GLU A 120 12.27 14.81 -10.44
N ALA A 121 13.23 14.79 -11.36
CA ALA A 121 14.28 15.79 -11.40
C ALA A 121 13.64 17.14 -11.73
N VAL A 122 13.54 18.01 -10.72
CA VAL A 122 13.13 19.41 -10.89
C VAL A 122 14.11 20.14 -11.82
#